data_AF-A0A538DGS2-F1
#
_entry.id   AF-A0A538DGS2-F1
#
_cell.length_a   1.000
_cell.length_b   1.000
_cell.length_c   1.000
_cell.angle_alpha   90.00
_cell.angle_beta   90.00
_cell.angle_gamma   90.00
#
_symmetry.space_group_name_H-M   'P 1'
#
loop_
_entity.id
_entity.type
_entity.pdbx_description
1 polymer ?
#
loop_
_entity_poly.entity_id
_entity_poly.type
_entity_poly.pdbx_seq_one_letter_code
_entity_poly.pdbx_strand_id
1 'polypeptide(L)'
;MLFDSTVQAAPAPNEPIPRDPAVLARTLANTTNDLRAAIVRWRPKSAAAPDDVVLLALYQQRIYRVLVRDARLSRATVRLLPPNLARTSRDLLVAQRELYRLTPPIAAGTIKVGPAKPAAALLSYYREAERRFRVPWNLLAAVNFVESKFGKLRSASAAGAQGPMQFMPATWRRYGLGGNIHDAHDAILGAANYLRASGAPNHLRRALHAYNPSSSYVDAVLRCARIIASDQTAFFAFYSWQVFVKTPTGDRRVTGPGLP
;
A
#
# COMPACT_ATOMS: atom_id res chain seq x y z
N MET A 1 -37.91 17.97 0.25
CA MET A 1 -36.65 18.47 0.85
C MET A 1 -35.51 18.01 -0.02
N LEU A 2 -34.85 18.95 -0.70
CA LEU A 2 -33.72 18.71 -1.57
C LEU A 2 -32.49 18.40 -0.70
N PHE A 3 -31.90 17.22 -0.86
CA PHE A 3 -30.62 16.90 -0.23
C PHE A 3 -29.53 17.65 -0.98
N ASP A 4 -29.15 18.80 -0.43
CA ASP A 4 -28.01 19.57 -0.89
C ASP A 4 -26.73 18.77 -0.60
N SER A 5 -26.27 18.04 -1.62
CA SER A 5 -25.08 17.21 -1.55
C SER A 5 -23.87 18.12 -1.71
N THR A 6 -23.56 18.87 -0.65
CA THR A 6 -22.33 19.64 -0.58
C THR A 6 -21.17 18.66 -0.67
N VAL A 7 -20.41 18.71 -1.77
CA VAL A 7 -19.15 17.98 -1.90
C VAL A 7 -18.24 18.55 -0.82
N GLN A 8 -18.08 17.82 0.28
CA GLN A 8 -17.19 18.26 1.35
C GLN A 8 -15.77 18.33 0.80
N ALA A 9 -15.15 19.51 0.93
CA ALA A 9 -13.78 19.72 0.47
C ALA A 9 -12.82 18.72 1.14
N ALA A 10 -11.79 18.29 0.41
CA ALA A 10 -10.82 17.35 0.93
C ALA A 10 -10.14 17.89 2.21
N PRO A 11 -9.87 17.05 3.22
CA PRO A 11 -9.24 17.49 4.47
C PRO A 11 -7.87 18.13 4.24
N ALA A 12 -7.52 19.12 5.06
CA ALA A 12 -6.17 19.68 5.06
C ALA A 12 -5.11 18.59 5.34
N PRO A 13 -3.86 18.73 4.85
CA PRO A 13 -2.84 17.68 4.97
C PRO A 13 -2.57 17.19 6.40
N ASN A 14 -2.77 18.07 7.38
CA ASN A 14 -2.52 17.83 8.80
C ASN A 14 -3.79 17.85 9.66
N GLU A 15 -4.98 17.77 9.03
CA GLU A 15 -6.28 17.73 9.71
C GLU A 15 -6.25 16.77 10.92
N PRO A 16 -6.69 17.19 12.12
CA PRO A 16 -6.71 16.34 13.30
C PRO A 16 -7.55 15.07 13.09
N ILE A 17 -7.10 13.94 13.65
CA ILE A 17 -7.84 12.67 13.59
C ILE A 17 -8.74 12.56 14.84
N PRO A 18 -10.07 12.46 14.69
CA PRO A 18 -10.98 12.29 15.82
C PRO A 18 -10.62 11.07 16.67
N ARG A 19 -10.82 11.19 17.99
CA ARG A 19 -10.55 10.10 18.95
C ARG A 19 -11.81 9.45 19.53
N ASP A 20 -12.97 10.06 19.33
CA ASP A 20 -14.25 9.41 19.62
C ASP A 20 -14.53 8.29 18.60
N PRO A 21 -14.83 7.05 19.03
CA PRO A 21 -15.04 5.93 18.10
C PRO A 21 -16.18 6.14 17.09
N ALA A 22 -17.27 6.80 17.48
CA ALA A 22 -18.42 7.00 16.60
C ALA A 22 -18.14 8.09 15.56
N VAL A 23 -17.52 9.19 15.97
CA VAL A 23 -17.04 10.24 15.05
C VAL A 23 -15.99 9.67 14.10
N LEU A 24 -15.03 8.91 14.61
CA LEU A 24 -13.97 8.32 13.78
C LEU A 24 -14.51 7.30 12.78
N ALA A 25 -15.52 6.51 13.16
CA ALA A 25 -16.17 5.56 12.27
C ALA A 25 -16.89 6.25 11.10
N ARG A 26 -17.67 7.31 11.39
CA ARG A 26 -18.31 8.13 10.34
C ARG A 26 -17.27 8.82 9.46
N THR A 27 -16.24 9.39 10.07
CA THR A 27 -15.13 10.05 9.36
C THR A 27 -14.44 9.08 8.39
N LEU A 28 -14.11 7.87 8.85
CA LEU A 28 -13.48 6.84 8.02
C LEU A 28 -14.40 6.38 6.88
N ALA A 29 -15.71 6.21 7.15
CA ALA A 29 -16.69 5.83 6.14
C ALA A 29 -16.82 6.89 5.04
N ASN A 30 -17.01 8.16 5.42
CA ASN A 30 -17.13 9.28 4.49
C ASN A 30 -15.84 9.45 3.68
N THR A 31 -14.68 9.53 4.34
CA THR A 31 -13.38 9.64 3.67
C THR A 31 -13.14 8.51 2.67
N THR A 32 -13.56 7.28 3.01
CA THR A 32 -13.41 6.13 2.10
C THR A 32 -14.34 6.23 0.88
N ASN A 33 -15.57 6.70 1.06
CA ASN A 33 -16.51 6.90 -0.04
C ASN A 33 -16.06 8.05 -0.96
N ASP A 34 -15.63 9.17 -0.37
CA ASP A 34 -15.14 10.33 -1.11
C ASP A 34 -13.87 10.00 -1.88
N LEU A 35 -12.94 9.26 -1.26
CA LEU A 35 -11.71 8.81 -1.93
C LEU A 35 -12.02 7.91 -3.13
N ARG A 36 -12.98 6.98 -2.98
CA ARG A 36 -13.43 6.13 -4.10
C ARG A 36 -14.01 6.97 -5.22
N ALA A 37 -14.88 7.92 -4.91
CA ALA A 37 -15.47 8.82 -5.90
C ALA A 37 -14.41 9.66 -6.63
N ALA A 38 -13.45 10.25 -5.89
CA ALA A 38 -12.33 10.99 -6.44
C ALA A 38 -11.45 10.12 -7.35
N ILE A 39 -11.15 8.88 -6.94
CA ILE A 39 -10.43 7.92 -7.77
C ILE A 39 -11.23 7.58 -9.03
N VAL A 40 -12.54 7.41 -8.99
CA VAL A 40 -13.34 7.12 -10.19
C VAL A 40 -13.27 8.28 -11.20
N ARG A 41 -13.28 9.53 -10.71
CA ARG A 41 -13.15 10.74 -11.54
C ARG A 41 -11.75 10.96 -12.09
N TRP A 42 -10.70 10.56 -11.36
CA TRP A 42 -9.32 10.76 -11.79
C TRP A 42 -9.02 10.03 -13.10
N ARG A 43 -8.97 10.79 -14.21
CA ARG A 43 -8.64 10.32 -15.56
C ARG A 43 -7.80 11.38 -16.28
N PRO A 44 -6.79 10.99 -17.09
CA PRO A 44 -6.30 9.62 -17.26
C PRO A 44 -5.46 9.15 -16.05
N LYS A 45 -5.40 7.83 -15.81
CA LYS A 45 -4.58 7.22 -14.73
C LYS A 45 -3.07 7.28 -14.96
N SER A 46 -2.65 7.75 -16.13
CA SER A 46 -1.27 8.06 -16.46
C SER A 46 -0.82 9.42 -15.93
N ALA A 47 -1.76 10.34 -15.66
CA ALA A 47 -1.47 11.62 -15.04
C ALA A 47 -1.19 11.46 -13.53
N ALA A 48 -0.62 12.49 -12.90
CA ALA A 48 -0.49 12.54 -11.45
C ALA A 48 -1.87 12.44 -10.77
N ALA A 49 -1.88 11.91 -9.54
CA ALA A 49 -3.11 11.88 -8.74
C ALA A 49 -3.53 13.33 -8.40
N PRO A 50 -4.80 13.70 -8.61
CA PRO A 50 -5.30 15.02 -8.24
C PRO A 50 -5.24 15.25 -6.72
N ASP A 51 -5.28 16.52 -6.31
CA ASP A 51 -5.12 16.91 -4.90
C ASP A 51 -6.19 16.29 -3.99
N ASP A 52 -7.44 16.18 -4.45
CA ASP A 52 -8.52 15.55 -3.67
C ASP A 52 -8.20 14.08 -3.38
N VAL A 53 -7.73 13.31 -4.37
CA VAL A 53 -7.26 11.93 -4.20
C VAL A 53 -6.10 11.87 -3.21
N VAL A 54 -5.10 12.74 -3.35
CA VAL A 54 -3.90 12.75 -2.48
C VAL A 54 -4.28 13.06 -1.02
N LEU A 55 -5.11 14.06 -0.79
CA LEU A 55 -5.51 14.52 0.55
C LEU A 55 -6.44 13.51 1.23
N LEU A 56 -7.45 12.99 0.53
CA LEU A 56 -8.35 11.96 1.07
C LEU A 56 -7.60 10.66 1.37
N ALA A 57 -6.68 10.24 0.49
CA ALA A 57 -5.84 9.06 0.70
C ALA A 57 -4.90 9.23 1.91
N LEU A 58 -4.30 10.41 2.06
CA LEU A 58 -3.47 10.75 3.21
C LEU A 58 -4.28 10.76 4.51
N TYR A 59 -5.47 11.36 4.52
CA TYR A 59 -6.32 11.41 5.71
C TYR A 59 -6.77 9.99 6.11
N GLN A 60 -7.23 9.18 5.15
CA GLN A 60 -7.57 7.78 5.37
C GLN A 60 -6.36 6.99 5.93
N GLN A 61 -5.18 7.16 5.36
CA GLN A 61 -3.96 6.50 5.83
C GLN A 61 -3.65 6.91 7.28
N ARG A 62 -3.73 8.20 7.62
CA ARG A 62 -3.51 8.71 8.98
C ARG A 62 -4.52 8.15 9.98
N ILE A 63 -5.79 7.99 9.60
CA ILE A 63 -6.80 7.28 10.42
C ILE A 63 -6.34 5.86 10.73
N TYR A 64 -5.98 5.08 9.71
CA TYR A 64 -5.51 3.70 9.92
C TYR A 64 -4.25 3.64 10.78
N ARG A 65 -3.33 4.61 10.65
CA ARG A 65 -2.14 4.68 11.51
C ARG A 65 -2.50 4.90 12.98
N VAL A 66 -3.46 5.78 13.29
CA VAL A 66 -3.97 5.94 14.67
C VAL A 66 -4.56 4.62 15.19
N LEU A 67 -5.39 3.97 14.38
CA LEU A 67 -6.04 2.69 14.75
C LEU A 67 -5.04 1.52 14.90
N VAL A 68 -3.93 1.52 14.16
CA VAL A 68 -2.87 0.52 14.31
C VAL A 68 -2.23 0.62 15.70
N ARG A 69 -2.08 1.83 16.25
CA ARG A 69 -1.45 2.10 17.55
C ARG A 69 -2.37 1.89 18.74
N ASP A 70 -3.66 2.14 18.57
CA ASP A 70 -4.65 2.03 19.65
C ASP A 70 -5.62 0.88 19.39
N ALA A 71 -5.38 -0.25 20.07
CA ALA A 71 -6.21 -1.44 19.93
C ALA A 71 -7.63 -1.25 20.49
N ARG A 72 -7.82 -0.41 21.51
CA ARG A 72 -9.14 -0.15 22.11
C ARG A 72 -9.97 0.69 21.16
N LEU A 73 -9.42 1.81 20.69
CA LEU A 73 -10.06 2.68 19.70
C LEU A 73 -10.34 1.92 18.40
N SER A 74 -9.39 1.10 17.95
CA SER A 74 -9.57 0.23 16.79
C SER A 74 -10.76 -0.70 16.91
N ARG A 75 -10.88 -1.45 18.02
CA ARG A 75 -12.03 -2.36 18.22
C ARG A 75 -13.34 -1.58 18.30
N ALA A 76 -13.37 -0.46 19.02
CA ALA A 76 -14.57 0.35 19.17
C ALA A 76 -15.03 0.95 17.83
N THR A 77 -14.11 1.55 17.07
CA THR A 77 -14.39 2.18 15.77
C THR A 77 -14.86 1.15 14.75
N VAL A 78 -14.16 0.02 14.63
CA VAL A 78 -14.47 -1.00 13.61
C VAL A 78 -15.85 -1.64 13.80
N ARG A 79 -16.35 -1.73 15.05
CA ARG A 79 -17.72 -2.22 15.32
C ARG A 79 -18.81 -1.29 14.80
N LEU A 80 -18.50 -0.01 14.62
CA LEU A 80 -19.44 1.03 14.19
C LEU A 80 -19.37 1.27 12.66
N LEU A 81 -18.48 0.59 11.94
CA LEU A 81 -18.34 0.73 10.49
C LEU A 81 -19.40 -0.08 9.74
N PRO A 82 -19.80 0.35 8.54
CA PRO A 82 -20.58 -0.47 7.62
C PRO A 82 -19.93 -1.85 7.40
N PRO A 83 -20.70 -2.97 7.29
CA PRO A 83 -20.14 -4.32 7.34
C PRO A 83 -18.99 -4.61 6.36
N ASN A 84 -19.10 -4.14 5.12
CA ASN A 84 -18.07 -4.31 4.09
C ASN A 84 -16.79 -3.53 4.41
N LEU A 85 -16.93 -2.29 4.89
CA LEU A 85 -15.81 -1.47 5.32
C LEU A 85 -15.18 -2.03 6.60
N ALA A 86 -15.98 -2.57 7.53
CA ALA A 86 -15.48 -3.21 8.74
C ALA A 86 -14.60 -4.43 8.41
N ARG A 87 -15.03 -5.29 7.46
CA ARG A 87 -14.23 -6.44 7.00
C ARG A 87 -12.90 -6.00 6.40
N THR A 88 -12.94 -5.07 5.45
CA THR A 88 -11.75 -4.51 4.78
C THR A 88 -10.81 -3.83 5.79
N SER A 89 -11.37 -3.07 6.73
CA SER A 89 -10.62 -2.39 7.78
C SER A 89 -9.91 -3.38 8.70
N ARG A 90 -10.55 -4.49 9.08
CA ARG A 90 -9.91 -5.55 9.88
C ARG A 90 -8.71 -6.15 9.14
N ASP A 91 -8.88 -6.51 7.87
CA ASP A 91 -7.79 -7.06 7.05
C ASP A 91 -6.61 -6.08 6.94
N LEU A 92 -6.90 -4.81 6.68
CA LEU A 92 -5.89 -3.77 6.56
C LEU A 92 -5.17 -3.51 7.89
N LEU A 93 -5.91 -3.45 9.00
CA LEU A 93 -5.34 -3.23 10.33
C LEU A 93 -4.42 -4.38 10.77
N VAL A 94 -4.80 -5.63 10.46
CA VAL A 94 -3.94 -6.79 10.74
C VAL A 94 -2.66 -6.71 9.89
N ALA A 95 -2.79 -6.50 8.58
CA ALA A 95 -1.64 -6.38 7.69
C ALA A 95 -0.69 -5.24 8.11
N GLN A 96 -1.22 -4.05 8.44
CA GLN A 96 -0.40 -2.93 8.89
C GLN A 96 0.32 -3.20 10.22
N ARG A 97 -0.31 -3.91 11.17
CA ARG A 97 0.33 -4.29 12.44
C ARG A 97 1.44 -5.32 12.22
N GLU A 98 1.23 -6.29 11.35
CA GLU A 98 2.25 -7.28 10.95
C GLU A 98 3.47 -6.59 10.31
N LEU A 99 3.24 -5.74 9.31
CA LEU A 99 4.30 -4.99 8.65
C LEU A 99 5.04 -4.05 9.61
N TYR A 100 4.32 -3.39 10.51
CA TYR A 100 4.94 -2.50 11.50
C TYR A 100 5.89 -3.24 12.45
N ARG A 101 5.56 -4.49 12.82
CA ARG A 101 6.43 -5.33 13.67
C ARG A 101 7.70 -5.77 12.96
N LEU A 102 7.59 -6.08 11.66
CA LEU A 102 8.73 -6.54 10.85
C LEU A 102 9.70 -5.41 10.48
N THR A 103 9.24 -4.17 10.47
CA THR A 103 10.05 -3.03 10.00
C THR A 103 10.88 -2.44 11.17
N PRO A 104 12.23 -2.52 11.12
CA PRO A 104 13.08 -1.84 12.09
C PRO A 104 13.04 -0.31 11.86
N PRO A 105 13.35 0.49 12.89
CA PRO A 105 13.58 1.92 12.69
C PRO A 105 14.71 2.19 11.69
N ILE A 106 14.53 3.19 10.84
CA ILE A 106 15.55 3.67 9.90
C ILE A 106 16.07 5.03 10.41
N ALA A 107 17.39 5.22 10.36
CA ALA A 107 18.00 6.50 10.70
C ALA A 107 17.54 7.59 9.71
N ALA A 108 17.19 8.77 10.22
CA ALA A 108 16.57 9.82 9.39
C ALA A 108 17.44 10.23 8.19
N GLY A 109 18.77 10.27 8.35
CA GLY A 109 19.72 10.65 7.29
C GLY A 109 19.87 9.63 6.16
N THR A 110 19.37 8.41 6.31
CA THR A 110 19.51 7.34 5.29
C THR A 110 18.24 7.17 4.46
N ILE A 111 17.21 7.99 4.69
CA ILE A 111 15.91 7.90 4.03
C ILE A 111 16.01 8.51 2.63
N LYS A 112 15.83 7.66 1.62
CA LYS A 112 15.78 8.05 0.22
C LYS A 112 14.39 7.76 -0.32
N VAL A 113 13.77 8.78 -0.89
CA VAL A 113 12.46 8.68 -1.54
C VAL A 113 12.53 9.19 -2.97
N GLY A 114 11.53 8.85 -3.77
CA GLY A 114 11.35 9.44 -5.09
C GLY A 114 9.97 9.12 -5.67
N PRO A 115 9.66 9.61 -6.87
CA PRO A 115 8.40 9.30 -7.51
C PRO A 115 8.33 7.81 -7.89
N ALA A 116 7.13 7.24 -7.76
CA ALA A 116 6.77 5.98 -8.42
C ALA A 116 6.57 6.21 -9.92
N LYS A 117 6.61 5.12 -10.70
CA LYS A 117 6.05 5.15 -12.06
C LYS A 117 4.54 5.43 -12.00
N PRO A 118 3.94 6.04 -13.03
CA PRO A 118 2.50 6.29 -13.06
C PRO A 118 1.67 5.04 -12.77
N ALA A 119 0.53 5.20 -12.09
CA ALA A 119 -0.33 4.10 -11.68
C ALA A 119 -0.78 3.23 -12.86
N ALA A 120 -1.11 3.85 -14.01
CA ALA A 120 -1.44 3.13 -15.23
C ALA A 120 -0.29 2.28 -15.77
N ALA A 121 0.95 2.76 -15.68
CA ALA A 121 2.13 2.03 -16.14
C ALA A 121 2.38 0.80 -15.25
N LEU A 122 2.36 0.99 -13.93
CA LEU A 122 2.49 -0.13 -12.98
C LEU A 122 1.41 -1.18 -13.18
N LEU A 123 0.15 -0.76 -13.36
CA LEU A 123 -0.96 -1.67 -13.64
C LEU A 123 -0.73 -2.48 -14.91
N SER A 124 -0.24 -1.84 -15.98
CA SER A 124 0.12 -2.53 -17.22
C SER A 124 1.22 -3.58 -16.99
N TYR A 125 2.26 -3.23 -16.22
CA TYR A 125 3.36 -4.16 -15.91
C TYR A 125 2.88 -5.37 -15.09
N TYR A 126 2.01 -5.17 -14.09
CA TYR A 126 1.44 -6.29 -13.34
C TYR A 126 0.58 -7.19 -14.22
N ARG A 127 -0.18 -6.63 -15.18
CA ARG A 127 -1.02 -7.41 -16.11
C ARG A 127 -0.20 -8.15 -17.14
N GLU A 128 0.90 -7.57 -17.61
CA GLU A 128 1.87 -8.28 -18.44
C GLU A 128 2.47 -9.48 -17.69
N ALA A 129 2.95 -9.24 -16.47
CA ALA A 129 3.52 -10.28 -15.62
C ALA A 129 2.49 -11.38 -15.29
N GLU A 130 1.22 -11.03 -15.05
CA GLU A 130 0.13 -11.99 -14.89
C GLU A 130 -0.06 -12.86 -16.12
N ARG A 131 -0.12 -12.26 -17.32
CA ARG A 131 -0.26 -13.02 -18.57
C ARG A 131 0.91 -13.98 -18.79
N ARG A 132 2.14 -13.53 -18.52
CA ARG A 132 3.37 -14.29 -18.78
C ARG A 132 3.61 -15.41 -17.75
N PHE A 133 3.39 -15.12 -16.46
CA PHE A 133 3.78 -16.03 -15.36
C PHE A 133 2.59 -16.65 -14.62
N ARG A 134 1.36 -16.23 -14.93
CA ARG A 134 0.12 -16.66 -14.25
C ARG A 134 0.09 -16.33 -12.75
N VAL A 135 0.86 -15.34 -12.32
CA VAL A 135 0.82 -14.80 -10.96
C VAL A 135 -0.22 -13.68 -10.92
N PRO A 136 -1.21 -13.71 -10.00
CA PRO A 136 -2.27 -12.70 -9.98
C PRO A 136 -1.72 -11.27 -9.87
N TRP A 137 -2.21 -10.36 -10.72
CA TRP A 137 -1.69 -8.98 -10.78
C TRP A 137 -1.82 -8.24 -9.43
N ASN A 138 -2.91 -8.51 -8.69
CA ASN A 138 -3.19 -7.92 -7.38
C ASN A 138 -2.21 -8.42 -6.31
N LEU A 139 -1.68 -9.64 -6.45
CA LEU A 139 -0.61 -10.15 -5.60
C LEU A 139 0.70 -9.40 -5.86
N LEU A 140 1.05 -9.19 -7.14
CA LEU A 140 2.26 -8.44 -7.52
C LEU A 140 2.18 -6.97 -7.06
N ALA A 141 1.02 -6.35 -7.21
CA ALA A 141 0.78 -5.00 -6.69
C ALA A 141 0.90 -4.93 -5.16
N ALA A 142 0.39 -5.94 -4.44
CA ALA A 142 0.52 -6.02 -2.99
C ALA A 142 1.98 -6.20 -2.54
N VAL A 143 2.76 -7.05 -3.22
CA VAL A 143 4.21 -7.18 -2.97
C VAL A 143 4.90 -5.83 -3.18
N ASN A 144 4.72 -5.19 -4.33
CA ASN A 144 5.34 -3.89 -4.61
C ASN A 144 4.96 -2.79 -3.60
N PHE A 145 3.70 -2.77 -3.16
CA PHE A 145 3.24 -1.88 -2.10
C PHE A 145 3.94 -2.14 -0.76
N VAL A 146 4.08 -3.41 -0.37
CA VAL A 146 4.72 -3.80 0.89
C VAL A 146 6.21 -3.49 0.85
N GLU A 147 6.89 -3.85 -0.23
CA GLU A 147 8.34 -3.75 -0.37
C GLU A 147 8.84 -2.31 -0.39
N SER A 148 8.21 -1.44 -1.19
CA SER A 148 8.79 -0.12 -1.47
C SER A 148 7.75 0.99 -1.62
N LYS A 149 6.48 0.71 -1.31
CA LYS A 149 5.36 1.61 -1.62
C LYS A 149 5.39 1.99 -3.10
N PHE A 150 5.43 1.00 -4.01
CA PHE A 150 5.45 1.24 -5.46
C PHE A 150 6.72 1.91 -5.99
N GLY A 151 7.85 1.74 -5.31
CA GLY A 151 9.14 2.35 -5.64
C GLY A 151 9.35 3.75 -5.06
N LYS A 152 8.42 4.22 -4.21
CA LYS A 152 8.53 5.53 -3.55
C LYS A 152 9.60 5.54 -2.46
N LEU A 153 9.77 4.43 -1.74
CA LEU A 153 10.85 4.23 -0.78
C LEU A 153 12.03 3.57 -1.50
N ARG A 154 13.19 4.25 -1.53
CA ARG A 154 14.40 3.83 -2.26
C ARG A 154 15.58 3.50 -1.34
N SER A 155 15.43 3.69 -0.03
CA SER A 155 16.43 3.24 0.93
C SER A 155 16.63 1.73 0.79
N ALA A 156 17.89 1.31 0.71
CA ALA A 156 18.22 -0.11 0.79
C ALA A 156 17.75 -0.66 2.14
N SER A 157 17.26 -1.90 2.15
CA SER A 157 16.99 -2.58 3.41
C SER A 157 18.31 -2.86 4.14
N ALA A 158 18.26 -3.05 5.46
CA ALA A 158 19.44 -3.47 6.23
C ALA A 158 20.04 -4.79 5.72
N ALA A 159 19.24 -5.63 5.06
CA ALA A 159 19.67 -6.89 4.45
C ALA A 159 20.26 -6.71 3.03
N GLY A 160 20.30 -5.49 2.48
CA GLY A 160 20.84 -5.21 1.15
C GLY A 160 19.88 -5.48 -0.01
N ALA A 161 18.56 -5.49 0.25
CA ALA A 161 17.54 -5.63 -0.77
C ALA A 161 17.44 -4.35 -1.64
N GLN A 162 17.14 -4.53 -2.94
CA GLN A 162 17.26 -3.47 -3.95
C GLN A 162 16.03 -3.37 -4.86
N GLY A 163 15.80 -2.16 -5.38
CA GLY A 163 14.77 -1.89 -6.37
C GLY A 163 13.34 -1.86 -5.80
N PRO A 164 12.33 -1.63 -6.66
CA PRO A 164 10.95 -1.46 -6.21
C PRO A 164 10.32 -2.76 -5.69
N MET A 165 10.87 -3.92 -6.06
CA MET A 165 10.45 -5.21 -5.53
C MET A 165 11.41 -5.74 -4.45
N GLN A 166 12.38 -4.94 -3.97
CA GLN A 166 13.31 -5.28 -2.88
C GLN A 166 13.93 -6.67 -3.03
N PHE A 167 14.57 -6.92 -4.17
CA PHE A 167 15.26 -8.17 -4.43
C PHE A 167 16.59 -8.27 -3.67
N MET A 168 16.89 -9.46 -3.15
CA MET A 168 18.26 -9.83 -2.83
C MET A 168 19.07 -10.03 -4.12
N PRO A 169 20.34 -9.58 -4.19
CA PRO A 169 21.13 -9.67 -5.42
C PRO A 169 21.26 -11.08 -6.00
N ALA A 170 21.39 -12.11 -5.15
CA ALA A 170 21.46 -13.50 -5.60
C ALA A 170 20.15 -13.98 -6.25
N THR A 171 19.01 -13.63 -5.65
CA THR A 171 17.69 -13.91 -6.20
C THR A 171 17.50 -13.20 -7.54
N TRP A 172 17.93 -11.93 -7.64
CA TRP A 172 17.87 -11.18 -8.90
C TRP A 172 18.67 -11.84 -10.03
N ARG A 173 19.91 -12.28 -9.76
CA ARG A 173 20.72 -12.98 -10.77
C ARG A 173 20.03 -14.20 -11.36
N ARG A 174 19.21 -14.91 -10.56
CA ARG A 174 18.50 -16.11 -11.00
C ARG A 174 17.17 -15.81 -11.70
N TYR A 175 16.42 -14.83 -11.21
CA TYR A 175 15.03 -14.62 -11.61
C TYR A 175 14.76 -13.31 -12.36
N GLY A 176 15.73 -12.40 -12.42
CA GLY A 176 15.62 -11.05 -13.00
C GLY A 176 15.64 -10.99 -14.53
N LEU A 177 15.74 -12.14 -15.22
CA LEU A 177 15.61 -12.25 -16.68
C LEU A 177 16.58 -11.36 -17.50
N GLY A 178 17.74 -11.04 -16.93
CA GLY A 178 18.74 -10.17 -17.56
C GLY A 178 18.39 -8.67 -17.57
N GLY A 179 17.31 -8.26 -16.90
CA GLY A 179 16.89 -6.86 -16.81
C GLY A 179 17.62 -6.06 -15.74
N ASN A 180 17.12 -4.85 -15.50
CA ASN A 180 17.60 -3.92 -14.49
C ASN A 180 16.80 -4.01 -13.18
N ILE A 181 17.44 -4.36 -12.07
CA ILE A 181 16.81 -4.48 -10.74
C ILE A 181 16.14 -3.18 -10.26
N HIS A 182 16.60 -2.02 -10.76
CA HIS A 182 16.07 -0.71 -10.41
C HIS A 182 14.98 -0.22 -11.37
N ASP A 183 14.77 -0.87 -12.51
CA ASP A 183 13.64 -0.59 -13.38
C ASP A 183 12.37 -1.28 -12.84
N ALA A 184 11.26 -0.55 -12.83
CA ALA A 184 10.01 -1.05 -12.25
C ALA A 184 9.38 -2.17 -13.07
N HIS A 185 9.46 -2.11 -14.40
CA HIS A 185 8.93 -3.15 -15.27
C HIS A 185 9.72 -4.44 -15.09
N ASP A 186 11.04 -4.36 -15.24
CA ASP A 186 11.93 -5.51 -15.08
C ASP A 186 11.80 -6.15 -13.70
N ALA A 187 11.79 -5.35 -12.64
CA ALA A 187 11.64 -5.85 -11.28
C ALA A 187 10.30 -6.59 -11.07
N ILE A 188 9.20 -6.07 -11.63
CA ILE A 188 7.87 -6.71 -11.53
C ILE A 188 7.86 -8.04 -12.28
N LEU A 189 8.43 -8.10 -13.48
CA LEU A 189 8.56 -9.33 -14.26
C LEU A 189 9.43 -10.36 -13.53
N GLY A 190 10.55 -9.93 -12.96
CA GLY A 190 11.41 -10.78 -12.14
C GLY A 190 10.70 -11.33 -10.90
N ALA A 191 9.87 -10.51 -10.22
CA ALA A 191 9.09 -10.95 -9.06
C ALA A 191 8.05 -12.00 -9.45
N ALA A 192 7.37 -11.81 -10.58
CA ALA A 192 6.41 -12.78 -11.07
C ALA A 192 7.09 -14.10 -11.49
N ASN A 193 8.25 -14.03 -12.15
CA ASN A 193 9.06 -15.21 -12.47
C ASN A 193 9.45 -15.98 -11.20
N TYR A 194 9.94 -15.27 -10.18
CA TYR A 194 10.35 -15.90 -8.94
C TYR A 194 9.17 -16.54 -8.18
N LEU A 195 8.05 -15.84 -8.06
CA LEU A 195 6.85 -16.36 -7.40
C LEU A 195 6.29 -17.58 -8.14
N ARG A 196 6.29 -17.56 -9.47
CA ARG A 196 5.89 -18.71 -10.29
C ARG A 196 6.79 -19.92 -10.05
N ALA A 197 8.11 -19.73 -10.11
CA ALA A 197 9.07 -20.80 -9.80
C ALA A 197 8.91 -21.35 -8.36
N SER A 198 8.42 -20.51 -7.45
CA SER A 198 8.20 -20.85 -6.04
C SER A 198 6.82 -21.45 -5.74
N GLY A 199 5.96 -21.64 -6.76
CA GLY A 199 4.71 -22.38 -6.66
C GLY A 199 3.42 -21.59 -6.91
N ALA A 200 3.49 -20.29 -7.21
CA ALA A 200 2.31 -19.54 -7.66
C ALA A 200 1.85 -20.01 -9.06
N PRO A 201 0.53 -19.98 -9.38
CA PRO A 201 -0.56 -19.51 -8.53
C PRO A 201 -1.07 -20.54 -7.52
N ASN A 202 -0.74 -21.82 -7.67
CA ASN A 202 -1.38 -22.91 -6.90
C ASN A 202 -1.00 -22.92 -5.41
N HIS A 203 0.18 -22.41 -5.06
CA HIS A 203 0.71 -22.40 -3.70
C HIS A 203 1.20 -21.00 -3.30
N LEU A 204 0.29 -20.01 -3.28
CA LEU A 204 0.63 -18.61 -3.01
C LEU A 204 1.39 -18.40 -1.69
N ARG A 205 0.96 -19.07 -0.60
CA ARG A 205 1.65 -19.00 0.69
C ARG A 205 3.09 -19.50 0.61
N ARG A 206 3.31 -20.64 -0.05
CA ARG A 206 4.65 -21.22 -0.26
C ARG A 206 5.52 -20.28 -1.10
N ALA A 207 4.94 -19.72 -2.17
CA ALA A 207 5.65 -18.80 -3.05
C ALA A 207 6.07 -17.51 -2.34
N LEU A 208 5.18 -16.92 -1.55
CA LEU A 208 5.50 -15.73 -0.75
C LEU A 208 6.48 -16.03 0.38
N HIS A 209 6.40 -17.22 1.00
CA HIS A 209 7.37 -17.62 2.03
C HIS A 209 8.77 -17.83 1.44
N ALA A 210 8.87 -18.32 0.20
CA ALA A 210 10.15 -18.34 -0.51
C ALA A 210 10.67 -16.91 -0.75
N TYR A 211 9.77 -15.98 -1.11
CA TYR A 211 10.09 -14.57 -1.34
C TYR A 211 10.61 -13.87 -0.08
N ASN A 212 9.94 -14.10 1.05
CA ASN A 212 10.30 -13.57 2.36
C ASN A 212 9.87 -14.60 3.44
N PRO A 213 10.81 -15.17 4.22
CA PRO A 213 10.55 -16.28 5.15
C PRO A 213 9.84 -15.84 6.45
N SER A 214 8.92 -14.89 6.36
CA SER A 214 8.12 -14.39 7.48
C SER A 214 6.64 -14.68 7.26
N SER A 215 6.03 -15.47 8.14
CA SER A 215 4.58 -15.72 8.12
C SER A 215 3.77 -14.43 8.20
N SER A 216 4.23 -13.45 8.99
CA SER A 216 3.59 -12.13 9.07
C SER A 216 3.68 -11.33 7.76
N TYR A 217 4.77 -11.49 7.00
CA TYR A 217 4.86 -10.89 5.66
C TYR A 217 3.86 -11.54 4.71
N VAL A 218 3.83 -12.88 4.69
CA VAL A 218 2.92 -13.66 3.83
C VAL A 218 1.46 -13.26 4.09
N ASP A 219 1.08 -13.19 5.36
CA ASP A 219 -0.28 -12.82 5.77
C ASP A 219 -0.64 -11.39 5.37
N ALA A 220 0.28 -10.43 5.60
CA ALA A 220 0.07 -9.05 5.22
C ALA A 220 -0.10 -8.86 3.70
N VAL A 221 0.76 -9.49 2.88
CA VAL A 221 0.67 -9.43 1.42
C VAL A 221 -0.65 -10.03 0.93
N LEU A 222 -1.05 -11.20 1.44
CA LEU A 222 -2.31 -11.85 1.04
C LEU A 222 -3.54 -11.01 1.43
N ARG A 223 -3.52 -10.33 2.58
CA ARG A 223 -4.59 -9.41 2.98
C ARG A 223 -4.66 -8.20 2.06
N CYS A 224 -3.52 -7.56 1.76
CA CYS A 224 -3.47 -6.46 0.79
C CYS A 224 -3.96 -6.89 -0.60
N ALA A 225 -3.53 -8.07 -1.08
CA ALA A 225 -3.96 -8.61 -2.37
C ALA A 225 -5.47 -8.87 -2.42
N ARG A 226 -6.07 -9.33 -1.31
CA ARG A 226 -7.53 -9.53 -1.18
C ARG A 226 -8.29 -8.22 -1.22
N ILE A 227 -7.79 -7.18 -0.54
CA ILE A 227 -8.40 -5.85 -0.56
C ILE A 227 -8.42 -5.31 -2.00
N ILE A 228 -7.28 -5.38 -2.71
CA ILE A 228 -7.16 -4.94 -4.11
C ILE A 228 -8.08 -5.76 -5.03
N ALA A 229 -8.21 -7.07 -4.80
CA ALA A 229 -9.11 -7.92 -5.59
C ALA A 229 -10.59 -7.58 -5.38
N SER A 230 -10.98 -7.23 -4.15
CA SER A 230 -12.37 -6.89 -3.81
C SER A 230 -12.81 -5.52 -4.29
N ASP A 231 -11.86 -4.59 -4.48
CA ASP A 231 -12.12 -3.22 -4.89
C ASP A 231 -10.89 -2.68 -5.64
N GLN A 232 -10.99 -2.56 -6.97
CA GLN A 232 -9.88 -2.09 -7.79
C GLN A 232 -9.47 -0.64 -7.47
N THR A 233 -10.36 0.17 -6.88
CA THR A 233 -9.99 1.53 -6.43
C THR A 233 -8.98 1.48 -5.29
N ALA A 234 -8.92 0.38 -4.53
CA ALA A 234 -7.95 0.21 -3.45
C ALA A 234 -6.50 0.20 -3.94
N PHE A 235 -6.23 -0.29 -5.16
CA PHE A 235 -4.90 -0.16 -5.77
C PHE A 235 -4.51 1.32 -5.89
N PHE A 236 -5.40 2.17 -6.42
CA PHE A 236 -5.15 3.60 -6.57
C PHE A 236 -5.09 4.33 -5.22
N ALA A 237 -5.87 3.89 -4.22
CA ALA A 237 -5.78 4.41 -2.86
C ALA A 237 -4.40 4.11 -2.25
N PHE A 238 -3.95 2.85 -2.28
CA PHE A 238 -2.61 2.47 -1.81
C PHE A 238 -1.50 3.15 -2.61
N TYR A 239 -1.67 3.31 -3.91
CA TYR A 239 -0.74 4.08 -4.76
C TYR A 239 -0.63 5.53 -4.29
N SER A 240 -1.73 6.13 -3.86
CA SER A 240 -1.80 7.53 -3.41
C SER A 240 -1.43 7.73 -1.93
N TRP A 241 -1.27 6.64 -1.16
CA TRP A 241 -0.77 6.71 0.21
C TRP A 241 0.66 7.23 0.27
N GLN A 242 0.97 8.01 1.29
CA GLN A 242 2.29 8.59 1.48
C GLN A 242 3.24 7.61 2.16
N VAL A 243 4.54 7.86 2.01
CA VAL A 243 5.58 7.09 2.69
C VAL A 243 5.68 7.61 4.12
N PHE A 244 5.41 6.71 5.06
CA PHE A 244 5.70 6.88 6.48
C PHE A 244 6.77 5.88 6.87
N VAL A 245 7.79 6.35 7.56
CA VAL A 245 8.90 5.55 8.05
C VAL A 245 8.92 5.53 9.57
N LYS A 246 9.31 4.40 10.15
CA LYS A 246 9.61 4.29 11.58
C LYS A 246 11.02 4.83 11.78
N THR A 247 11.18 5.82 12.65
CA THR A 247 12.49 6.34 13.07
C THR A 247 12.68 6.11 14.57
N PRO A 248 13.91 6.22 15.12
CA PRO A 248 14.13 6.10 16.56
C PRO A 248 13.29 7.06 17.41
N THR A 249 12.95 8.24 16.87
CA THR A 249 12.15 9.27 17.54
C THR A 249 10.65 9.18 17.23
N GLY A 250 10.21 8.13 16.52
CA GLY A 250 8.81 7.91 16.16
C GLY A 250 8.56 7.85 14.66
N ASP A 251 7.29 7.79 14.29
CA ASP A 251 6.90 7.72 12.88
C ASP A 251 7.03 9.08 12.20
N ARG A 252 7.62 9.12 11.00
CA ARG A 252 7.76 10.34 10.19
C ARG A 252 7.13 10.16 8.83
N ARG A 253 6.31 11.12 8.39
CA ARG A 253 5.89 11.24 6.98
C ARG A 253 7.06 11.83 6.20
N VAL A 254 7.39 11.24 5.05
CA VAL A 254 8.55 11.67 4.22
C VAL A 254 8.17 11.94 2.75
N THR A 255 6.90 11.80 2.39
CA THR A 255 6.36 12.24 1.09
C THR A 255 4.99 12.91 1.27
N GLY A 256 4.57 13.66 0.25
CA GLY A 256 3.22 14.23 0.17
C GLY A 256 3.09 15.59 0.86
N PRO A 257 1.87 16.15 0.90
CA PRO A 257 1.64 17.50 1.36
C PRO A 257 1.75 17.64 2.89
N GLY A 258 2.03 18.87 3.35
CA GLY A 258 2.09 19.24 4.77
C GLY A 258 3.28 18.68 5.53
N LEU A 259 4.33 18.21 4.85
CA LEU A 259 5.63 17.97 5.47
C LEU A 259 6.13 19.26 6.14
N PRO A 260 6.86 19.17 7.26
CA PRO A 260 7.58 20.33 7.79
C PRO A 260 8.57 20.88 6.77
#